data_AF-A0A7J9FMN2-F1
#
_entry.id   AF-A0A7J9FMN2-F1
#
_cell.length_a   1.000
_cell.length_b   1.000
_cell.length_c   1.000
_cell.angle_alpha   90.00
_cell.angle_beta   90.00
_cell.angle_gamma   90.00
#
_symmetry.space_group_name_H-M   'P 1'
#
loop_
_entity.id
_entity.type
_entity.pdbx_description
1 polymer ?
#
loop_
_entity_poly.entity_id
_entity_poly.type
_entity_poly.pdbx_seq_one_letter_code
_entity_poly.pdbx_strand_id
1 'polypeptide(L)'
;MDPVLERSKSSKQPKLTTSFLKNAKAKLGKAMSKLILHEALPARIVESPFLQPILQVAAKVGKSVKSPSAYEVIRVYLEEEYKEIQE
;
A
#
# COMPACT_ATOMS: atom_id res chain seq x y z
N MET A 1 24.26 -44.86 12.28
CA MET A 1 23.34 -43.74 12.00
C MET A 1 24.09 -42.48 12.31
N ASP A 2 24.36 -41.65 11.30
CA ASP A 2 24.53 -40.21 11.48
C ASP A 2 24.20 -39.55 10.14
N PRO A 3 23.02 -38.91 10.00
CA PRO A 3 22.72 -38.17 8.79
C PRO A 3 23.56 -36.90 8.79
N VAL A 4 24.46 -36.78 7.81
CA VAL A 4 25.13 -35.51 7.52
C VAL A 4 24.05 -34.52 7.12
N LEU A 5 23.70 -33.62 8.05
CA LEU A 5 22.85 -32.46 7.83
C LEU A 5 23.57 -31.54 6.83
N GLU A 6 23.39 -31.83 5.55
CA GLU A 6 23.75 -30.93 4.46
C GLU A 6 22.90 -29.67 4.66
N ARG A 7 23.53 -28.63 5.25
CA ARG A 7 22.89 -27.34 5.48
C ARG A 7 22.43 -26.82 4.13
N SER A 8 21.13 -26.91 3.87
CA SER A 8 20.49 -26.27 2.73
C SER A 8 20.99 -24.83 2.69
N LYS A 9 21.52 -24.43 1.53
CA LYS A 9 22.05 -23.08 1.31
C LYS A 9 20.94 -22.13 1.68
N SER A 10 21.10 -21.52 2.86
CA SER A 10 20.25 -20.51 3.45
C SER A 10 19.60 -19.69 2.35
N SER A 11 18.27 -19.71 2.33
CA SER A 11 17.43 -18.69 1.72
C SER A 11 17.75 -17.37 2.41
N LYS A 12 18.93 -16.81 2.14
CA LYS A 12 19.31 -15.48 2.57
C LYS A 12 18.32 -14.56 1.86
N GLN A 13 17.32 -14.09 2.59
CA GLN A 13 16.51 -12.97 2.13
C GLN A 13 17.50 -11.90 1.66
N PRO A 14 17.47 -11.48 0.39
CA PRO A 14 18.39 -10.47 -0.09
C PRO A 14 18.20 -9.27 0.82
N LYS A 15 19.30 -8.84 1.46
CA LYS A 15 19.32 -7.63 2.29
C LYS A 15 18.96 -6.47 1.38
N LEU A 16 17.67 -6.19 1.23
CA LEU A 16 17.17 -5.02 0.53
C LEU A 16 17.88 -3.84 1.20
N THR A 17 18.78 -3.24 0.44
CA THR A 17 19.67 -2.22 0.94
C THR A 17 18.82 -1.10 1.53
N THR A 18 19.19 -0.61 2.70
CA THR A 18 18.47 0.47 3.38
C THR A 18 18.25 1.69 2.48
N SER A 19 19.11 1.87 1.47
CA SER A 19 18.98 2.88 0.41
C SER A 19 17.76 2.65 -0.50
N PHE A 20 17.44 1.41 -0.87
CA PHE A 20 16.24 1.11 -1.68
C PHE A 20 14.96 1.49 -0.94
N LEU A 21 14.86 1.13 0.34
CA LEU A 21 13.72 1.48 1.18
C LEU A 21 13.60 2.99 1.39
N LYS A 22 14.72 3.70 1.61
CA LYS A 22 14.75 5.17 1.68
C LYS A 22 14.25 5.80 0.39
N ASN A 23 14.71 5.32 -0.76
CA ASN A 23 14.29 5.81 -2.07
C ASN A 23 12.81 5.53 -2.35
N ALA A 24 12.31 4.34 -1.99
CA ALA A 24 10.90 3.99 -2.11
C ALA A 24 10.02 4.89 -1.23
N LYS A 25 10.42 5.12 0.03
CA LYS A 25 9.75 6.03 0.95
C LYS A 25 9.71 7.47 0.41
N ALA A 26 10.82 7.95 -0.14
CA ALA A 26 10.89 9.28 -0.75
C ALA A 26 9.96 9.42 -1.97
N LYS A 27 9.88 8.40 -2.83
CA LYS A 27 8.95 8.38 -3.96
C LYS A 27 7.50 8.42 -3.51
N LEU A 28 7.14 7.60 -2.52
CA LEU A 28 5.79 7.59 -1.95
C LEU A 28 5.44 8.93 -1.30
N GLY A 29 6.37 9.49 -0.51
CA GLY A 29 6.21 10.80 0.10
C GLY A 29 5.94 11.88 -0.94
N LYS A 30 6.72 11.93 -2.03
CA LYS A 30 6.53 12.90 -3.12
C LYS A 30 5.17 12.73 -3.82
N ALA A 31 4.72 11.50 -4.04
CA ALA A 31 3.41 11.23 -4.63
C ALA A 31 2.26 11.73 -3.73
N MET A 32 2.33 11.45 -2.42
CA MET A 32 1.37 11.94 -1.43
C MET A 32 1.38 13.46 -1.34
N SER A 33 2.55 14.10 -1.30
CA SER A 33 2.66 15.56 -1.29
C SER A 33 2.03 16.20 -2.53
N LYS A 34 2.20 15.58 -3.71
CA LYS A 34 1.54 16.04 -4.93
C LYS A 34 0.01 15.99 -4.80
N LEU A 35 -0.52 14.86 -4.35
CA LEU A 35 -1.97 14.70 -4.14
C LEU A 35 -2.51 15.75 -3.15
N ILE A 36 -1.84 15.90 -2.01
CA ILE A 36 -2.21 16.87 -0.96
C ILE A 36 -2.26 18.30 -1.51
N LEU A 37 -1.27 18.70 -2.30
CA LEU A 37 -1.19 20.06 -2.85
C LEU A 37 -2.27 20.32 -3.90
N HIS A 38 -2.50 19.38 -4.82
CA HIS A 38 -3.43 19.59 -5.94
C HIS A 38 -4.90 19.47 -5.53
N GLU A 39 -5.21 18.57 -4.59
CA GLU A 39 -6.59 18.34 -4.11
C GLU A 39 -6.90 19.12 -2.82
N ALA A 40 -6.00 20.02 -2.41
CA ALA A 40 -6.10 20.84 -1.20
C ALA A 40 -6.46 20.01 0.07
N LEU A 41 -5.90 18.80 0.17
CA LEU A 41 -6.18 17.91 1.31
C LEU A 41 -5.39 18.35 2.54
N PRO A 42 -5.90 18.10 3.76
CA PRO A 42 -5.13 18.35 4.96
C PRO A 42 -3.96 17.36 5.06
N ALA A 43 -2.77 17.87 5.41
CA ALA A 43 -1.56 17.04 5.52
C ALA A 43 -1.72 15.86 6.49
N ARG A 44 -2.59 16.00 7.50
CA ARG A 44 -2.93 14.94 8.48
C ARG A 44 -3.42 13.63 7.84
N ILE A 45 -3.83 13.65 6.56
CA ILE A 45 -4.29 12.45 5.87
C ILE A 45 -3.22 11.34 5.81
N VAL A 46 -1.93 11.72 5.88
CA VAL A 46 -0.82 10.75 5.92
C VAL A 46 -0.80 9.92 7.21
N GLU A 47 -1.47 10.39 8.25
CA GLU A 47 -1.61 9.73 9.56
C GLU A 47 -2.95 9.00 9.69
N SER A 48 -3.80 9.05 8.66
CA SER A 48 -5.09 8.37 8.67
C SER A 48 -4.91 6.85 8.84
N PRO A 49 -5.65 6.21 9.76
CA PRO A 49 -5.60 4.75 9.92
C PRO A 49 -6.06 4.01 8.65
N PHE A 50 -6.84 4.67 7.79
CA PHE A 50 -7.35 4.11 6.55
C PHE A 50 -6.36 4.22 5.37
N LEU A 51 -5.33 5.08 5.46
CA LEU A 51 -4.40 5.27 4.35
C LEU A 51 -3.50 4.05 4.12
N GLN A 52 -2.98 3.44 5.19
CA GLN A 52 -2.11 2.26 5.07
C GLN A 52 -2.82 1.08 4.40
N PRO A 53 -4.06 0.70 4.79
CA PRO A 53 -4.84 -0.30 4.07
C PRO A 53 -4.98 -0.01 2.57
N ILE A 54 -5.30 1.22 2.18
CA ILE A 54 -5.44 1.62 0.76
C ILE A 54 -4.12 1.39 0.01
N LEU A 55 -2.99 1.81 0.58
CA LEU A 55 -1.67 1.61 -0.04
C LEU A 55 -1.30 0.12 -0.17
N GLN A 56 -1.68 -0.70 0.80
CA GLN A 56 -1.48 -2.16 0.73
C GLN A 56 -2.33 -2.79 -0.37
N VAL A 57 -3.60 -2.41 -0.49
CA VAL A 57 -4.48 -2.87 -1.58
C VAL A 57 -3.90 -2.45 -2.93
N ALA A 58 -3.52 -1.18 -3.08
CA ALA A 58 -2.88 -0.66 -4.30
C ALA A 58 -1.61 -1.44 -4.68
N ALA A 59 -0.78 -1.78 -3.69
CA ALA A 59 0.42 -2.60 -3.91
C ALA A 59 0.09 -4.03 -4.35
N LYS A 60 -1.00 -4.62 -3.83
CA LYS A 60 -1.46 -5.98 -4.18
C LYS A 60 -2.08 -6.06 -5.58
N VAL A 61 -2.95 -5.11 -5.95
CA VAL A 61 -3.62 -5.11 -7.26
C VAL A 61 -2.66 -4.76 -8.40
N GLY A 62 -1.56 -4.07 -8.07
CA GLY A 62 -0.51 -3.74 -9.03
C GLY A 62 -0.90 -2.64 -10.02
N LYS A 63 -0.01 -2.36 -10.96
CA LYS A 63 -0.09 -1.18 -11.83
C LYS A 63 -1.12 -1.28 -12.96
N SER A 64 -1.59 -2.49 -13.27
CA SER A 64 -2.51 -2.74 -14.38
C SER A 64 -3.95 -2.42 -14.04
N VAL A 65 -4.27 -2.30 -12.75
CA VAL A 65 -5.62 -1.96 -12.29
C VAL A 65 -5.78 -0.45 -12.29
N LYS A 66 -6.80 0.02 -13.02
CA LYS A 66 -7.17 1.43 -13.05
C LYS A 66 -7.87 1.80 -11.74
N SER A 67 -7.69 3.05 -11.32
CA SER A 67 -8.48 3.61 -10.23
C SER A 67 -9.97 3.55 -10.59
N PRO A 68 -10.85 3.26 -9.63
CA PRO A 68 -12.29 3.41 -9.84
C PRO A 68 -12.63 4.86 -10.17
N SER A 69 -13.72 5.04 -10.91
CA SER A 69 -14.30 6.35 -11.18
C SER A 69 -15.02 6.91 -9.96
N ALA A 70 -15.22 8.22 -9.92
CA ALA A 70 -15.99 8.86 -8.84
C ALA A 70 -17.43 8.30 -8.76
N TYR A 71 -18.03 7.93 -9.90
CA TYR A 71 -19.36 7.34 -9.94
C TYR A 71 -19.39 5.97 -9.25
N GLU A 72 -18.46 5.08 -9.60
CA GLU A 72 -18.35 3.75 -8.98
C GLU A 72 -18.10 3.85 -7.47
N VAL A 73 -17.23 4.78 -7.04
CA VAL A 73 -16.97 5.02 -5.61
C VAL A 73 -18.23 5.44 -4.87
N ILE A 74 -18.99 6.41 -5.39
CA ILE A 74 -20.15 6.96 -4.68
C ILE A 74 -21.33 5.97 -4.69
N ARG A 75 -21.61 5.32 -5.82
CA ARG A 75 -22.83 4.53 -6.04
C ARG A 75 -22.71 3.06 -5.64
N VAL A 76 -21.50 2.50 -5.73
CA VAL A 76 -21.29 1.07 -5.50
C VAL A 76 -20.59 0.91 -4.17
N TYR A 77 -19.33 1.35 -4.10
CA TYR A 77 -18.47 1.01 -2.97
C TYR A 77 -18.83 1.74 -1.67
N LEU A 78 -19.22 3.02 -1.74
CA LEU A 78 -19.61 3.76 -0.53
C LEU A 78 -20.93 3.26 0.06
N GLU A 79 -21.88 2.84 -0.79
CA GLU A 79 -23.14 2.24 -0.33
C GLU A 79 -22.92 0.87 0.31
N GLU A 80 -21.98 0.07 -0.21
CA GLU A 80 -21.57 -1.21 0.37
C GLU A 80 -20.92 -1.01 1.75
N GLU A 81 -19.91 -0.16 1.86
CA GLU A 81 -19.23 0.15 3.14
C GLU A 81 -20.21 0.70 4.19
N TYR A 82 -21.17 1.53 3.79
CA TYR A 82 -22.17 2.05 4.71
C TYR A 82 -23.06 0.94 5.29
N LYS A 83 -23.45 -0.05 4.47
CA LYS A 83 -24.25 -1.19 4.93
C LYS A 83 -23.45 -2.09 5.87
N GLU A 84 -22.19 -2.37 5.55
CA GLU A 84 -21.32 -3.20 6.39
C GLU A 84 -21.09 -2.60 7.78
N ILE A 85 -21.10 -1.26 7.91
CA ILE A 85 -20.99 -0.57 9.21
C ILE A 85 -22.31 -0.66 10.01
N GLN A 86 -23.45 -0.80 9.34
CA GLN A 86 -24.76 -0.85 9.98
C GLN A 86 -25.19 -2.24 10.44
N GLU A 87 -24.57 -3.30 9.91
CA GLU A 87 -24.78 -4.71 10.32
C GLU A 87 -23.95 -5.10 11.55
#